data_AF-A0A4Y2QZZ8-F1
#
_entry.id   AF-A0A4Y2QZZ8-F1
#
_cell.length_a   1.000
_cell.length_b   1.000
_cell.length_c   1.000
_cell.angle_alpha   90.00
_cell.angle_beta   90.00
_cell.angle_gamma   90.00
#
_symmetry.space_group_name_H-M   'P 1'
#
loop_
_entity.id
_entity.type
_entity.pdbx_description
1 polymer ?
#
loop_
_entity_poly.entity_id
_entity_poly.type
_entity_poly.pdbx_seq_one_letter_code
_entity_poly.pdbx_strand_id
1 'polypeptide(L)'
;MDSEDFPTLIESSEPGRSKSVIRKHFITPKLVVALDRCQLNMRDFVFKFEATINALGCNIGEFPISKTSIQIIRTEKRKEREENIKIDFQNKVPDVVILHSDGKPLPALSARKSKEERLPIIISYGPKEQIAVPRLNNSTGQEQTQAFWKAILDWNLEGKVQILCCDTTALNTVRFNGTFYREMLFPAGCHHVHKLVLKAAFAVKIKQVTTSPDIPLFKKLKNNWENIDLTKIQ
;
A
#
# COMPACT_ATOMS: atom_id res chain seq x y z
N MET A 1 -42.80 -72.55 38.56
CA MET A 1 -43.03 -71.63 37.42
C MET A 1 -42.20 -70.42 37.77
N ASP A 2 -40.91 -70.55 37.48
CA ASP A 2 -39.87 -69.65 37.94
C ASP A 2 -39.42 -68.82 36.75
N SER A 3 -39.46 -67.51 36.91
CA SER A 3 -39.10 -66.52 35.90
C SER A 3 -37.58 -66.37 35.85
N GLU A 4 -36.96 -66.71 34.72
CA GLU A 4 -35.58 -66.33 34.44
C GLU A 4 -35.53 -64.95 33.76
N ASP A 5 -34.95 -63.99 34.47
CA ASP A 5 -34.53 -62.68 33.95
C ASP A 5 -33.31 -62.85 33.04
N PHE A 6 -33.43 -62.42 31.77
CA PHE A 6 -32.28 -62.23 30.89
C PHE A 6 -31.76 -60.80 31.01
N PRO A 7 -30.47 -60.56 31.32
CA PRO A 7 -29.91 -59.22 31.25
C PRO A 7 -29.53 -58.87 29.80
N THR A 8 -30.17 -57.83 29.28
CA THR A 8 -29.82 -57.13 28.04
C THR A 8 -28.41 -56.52 28.18
N LEU A 9 -27.44 -57.01 27.43
CA LEU A 9 -26.12 -56.39 27.29
C LEU A 9 -26.24 -55.11 26.46
N ILE A 10 -26.29 -53.96 27.13
CA ILE A 10 -26.07 -52.65 26.51
C ILE A 10 -24.56 -52.50 26.34
N GLU A 11 -24.09 -52.67 25.10
CA GLU A 11 -22.71 -52.34 24.72
C GLU A 11 -22.57 -50.81 24.75
N SER A 12 -22.07 -50.30 25.87
CA SER A 12 -21.73 -48.89 26.05
C SER A 12 -20.54 -48.56 25.13
N SER A 13 -20.81 -47.96 23.98
CA SER A 13 -19.78 -47.33 23.15
C SER A 13 -19.04 -46.26 23.96
N GLU A 14 -17.74 -46.46 24.18
CA GLU A 14 -16.89 -45.46 24.82
C GLU A 14 -16.91 -44.15 24.00
N PRO A 15 -16.95 -42.97 24.64
CA PRO A 15 -16.86 -41.71 23.94
C PRO A 15 -15.46 -41.59 23.34
N GLY A 16 -15.38 -41.79 22.02
CA GLY A 16 -14.14 -41.70 21.27
C GLY A 16 -13.38 -40.43 21.63
N ARG A 17 -12.19 -40.63 22.20
CA ARG A 17 -11.23 -39.57 22.52
C ARG A 17 -11.02 -38.71 21.27
N SER A 18 -11.55 -37.48 21.30
CA SER A 18 -11.34 -36.46 20.26
C SER A 18 -9.84 -36.36 19.99
N LYS A 19 -9.38 -36.95 18.89
CA LYS A 19 -8.01 -36.78 18.41
C LYS A 19 -7.87 -35.29 18.10
N SER A 20 -7.04 -34.57 18.85
CA SER A 20 -6.71 -33.19 18.51
C SER A 20 -6.03 -33.20 17.14
N VAL A 21 -6.78 -32.87 16.09
CA VAL A 21 -6.24 -32.80 14.73
C VAL A 21 -5.22 -31.66 14.71
N ILE A 22 -3.94 -32.00 14.61
CA ILE A 22 -2.88 -31.02 14.42
C ILE A 22 -3.14 -30.36 13.06
N ARG A 23 -3.54 -29.10 13.07
CA ARG A 23 -3.79 -28.35 11.84
C ARG A 23 -2.46 -28.08 11.14
N LYS A 24 -2.36 -28.46 9.86
CA LYS A 24 -1.18 -28.25 9.04
C LYS A 24 -1.05 -26.76 8.67
N HIS A 25 0.08 -26.16 9.02
CA HIS A 25 0.42 -24.81 8.57
C HIS A 25 0.98 -24.88 7.15
N PHE A 26 0.22 -24.40 6.16
CA PHE A 26 0.59 -24.55 4.73
C PHE A 26 0.86 -23.23 4.01
N ILE A 27 0.48 -22.09 4.60
CA ILE A 27 0.68 -20.78 3.95
C ILE A 27 2.14 -20.38 4.07
N THR A 28 2.85 -20.47 2.94
CA THR A 28 4.24 -20.05 2.78
C THR A 28 4.33 -18.64 2.21
N PRO A 29 5.46 -17.93 2.36
CA PRO A 29 5.68 -16.64 1.69
C PRO A 29 5.45 -16.72 0.18
N LYS A 30 5.88 -17.81 -0.46
CA LYS A 30 5.69 -18.04 -1.90
C LYS A 30 4.21 -18.12 -2.28
N LEU A 31 3.39 -18.79 -1.48
CA LEU A 31 1.95 -18.83 -1.69
C LEU A 31 1.35 -17.43 -1.56
N VAL A 32 1.69 -16.68 -0.51
CA VAL A 32 1.17 -15.31 -0.30
C VAL A 32 1.51 -14.41 -1.49
N VAL A 33 2.74 -14.45 -2.00
CA VAL A 33 3.15 -13.70 -3.20
C VAL A 33 2.32 -14.10 -4.43
N ALA A 34 2.05 -15.40 -4.61
CA ALA A 34 1.20 -15.87 -5.71
C ALA A 34 -0.24 -15.35 -5.57
N LEU A 35 -0.81 -15.38 -4.36
CA LEU A 35 -2.15 -14.84 -4.10
C LEU A 35 -2.26 -13.34 -4.37
N ASP A 36 -1.23 -12.59 -3.98
CA ASP A 36 -1.18 -11.14 -4.19
C ASP A 36 -1.02 -10.80 -5.68
N ARG A 37 -0.17 -11.53 -6.42
CA ARG A 37 -0.02 -11.37 -7.88
C ARG A 37 -1.28 -11.71 -8.66
N CYS A 38 -2.00 -12.75 -8.24
CA CYS A 38 -3.26 -13.15 -8.84
C CYS A 38 -4.45 -12.30 -8.36
N GLN A 39 -4.22 -11.29 -7.51
CA GLN A 39 -5.24 -10.41 -6.93
C GLN A 39 -6.41 -11.18 -6.31
N LEU A 40 -6.12 -12.35 -5.73
CA LEU A 40 -7.16 -13.21 -5.17
C LEU A 40 -7.65 -12.65 -3.84
N ASN A 41 -8.93 -12.30 -3.83
CA ASN A 41 -9.64 -12.00 -2.61
C ASN A 41 -9.78 -13.27 -1.74
N MET A 42 -10.14 -13.09 -0.48
CA MET A 42 -10.20 -14.20 0.49
C MET A 42 -11.22 -15.28 0.12
N ARG A 43 -12.35 -14.89 -0.48
CA ARG A 43 -13.40 -15.81 -0.91
C ARG A 43 -12.90 -16.69 -2.05
N ASP A 44 -12.29 -16.07 -3.05
CA ASP A 44 -11.77 -16.79 -4.22
C ASP A 44 -10.64 -17.72 -3.83
N PHE A 45 -9.79 -17.30 -2.88
CA PHE A 45 -8.74 -18.18 -2.37
C PHE A 45 -9.31 -19.40 -1.65
N VAL A 46 -10.24 -19.21 -0.70
CA VAL A 46 -10.90 -20.33 0.00
C VAL A 46 -11.53 -21.30 -0.99
N PHE A 47 -12.30 -20.78 -1.94
CA PHE A 47 -12.99 -21.58 -2.95
C PHE A 47 -12.03 -22.38 -3.83
N LYS A 48 -10.99 -21.72 -4.38
CA LYS A 48 -10.00 -22.39 -5.24
C LYS A 48 -9.15 -23.39 -4.46
N PHE A 49 -8.82 -23.07 -3.21
CA PHE A 49 -7.98 -23.92 -2.37
C PHE A 49 -8.73 -25.18 -1.92
N GLU A 50 -9.98 -25.05 -1.53
CA GLU A 50 -10.86 -26.17 -1.19
C GLU A 50 -11.03 -27.13 -2.38
N ALA A 51 -11.31 -26.59 -3.58
CA ALA A 51 -11.37 -27.40 -4.80
C ALA A 51 -10.06 -28.14 -5.10
N THR A 52 -8.91 -27.48 -4.85
CA THR A 52 -7.58 -28.09 -5.05
C THR A 52 -7.32 -29.21 -4.05
N ILE A 53 -7.64 -29.02 -2.77
CA ILE A 53 -7.49 -30.06 -1.73
C ILE A 53 -8.35 -31.28 -2.05
N ASN A 54 -9.60 -31.06 -2.47
CA ASN A 54 -10.50 -32.13 -2.87
C ASN A 54 -9.97 -32.91 -4.07
N ALA A 55 -9.46 -32.22 -5.10
CA ALA A 55 -8.86 -32.85 -6.27
C ALA A 55 -7.61 -33.68 -5.92
N LEU A 56 -6.86 -33.28 -4.88
CA LEU A 56 -5.68 -34.00 -4.38
C LEU A 56 -6.04 -35.13 -3.39
N GLY A 57 -7.32 -35.36 -3.09
CA GLY A 57 -7.76 -36.38 -2.13
C GLY A 57 -7.34 -36.11 -0.68
N CYS A 58 -7.00 -34.87 -0.35
CA CYS A 58 -6.57 -34.47 1.00
C CYS A 58 -7.78 -34.16 1.88
N ASN A 59 -7.69 -34.44 3.18
CA ASN A 59 -8.75 -34.09 4.13
C ASN A 59 -8.75 -32.58 4.42
N ILE A 60 -9.83 -31.89 4.04
CA ILE A 60 -10.06 -30.45 4.28
C ILE A 60 -9.86 -30.08 5.77
N GLY A 61 -10.32 -30.94 6.69
CA GLY A 61 -10.28 -30.69 8.13
C GLY A 61 -8.86 -30.59 8.73
N GLU A 62 -7.85 -31.02 7.99
CA GLU A 62 -6.44 -30.89 8.39
C GLU A 62 -5.88 -29.48 8.16
N PHE A 63 -6.57 -28.64 7.39
CA PHE A 63 -6.07 -27.32 7.00
C PHE A 63 -6.91 -26.19 7.64
N PRO A 64 -6.28 -25.08 8.04
CA PRO A 64 -6.99 -23.90 8.57
C PRO A 64 -7.60 -23.06 7.42
N ILE A 65 -8.63 -23.57 6.73
CA ILE A 65 -9.24 -22.96 5.53
C ILE A 65 -10.26 -21.85 5.86
N SER A 66 -10.44 -21.50 7.14
CA SER A 66 -11.35 -20.40 7.49
C SER A 66 -10.83 -19.07 6.94
N LYS A 67 -11.75 -18.19 6.48
CA LYS A 67 -11.40 -16.83 6.01
C LYS A 67 -10.53 -16.08 7.01
N THR A 68 -10.88 -16.17 8.30
CA THR A 68 -10.15 -15.51 9.39
C THR A 68 -8.75 -16.07 9.55
N SER A 69 -8.58 -17.40 9.56
CA SER A 69 -7.26 -18.03 9.68
C SER A 69 -6.33 -17.61 8.56
N ILE A 70 -6.83 -17.63 7.31
CA ILE A 70 -6.04 -17.24 6.15
C ILE A 70 -5.69 -15.74 6.23
N GLN A 71 -6.60 -14.90 6.72
CA GLN A 71 -6.35 -13.46 6.85
C GLN A 71 -5.24 -13.17 7.87
N ILE A 72 -5.29 -13.84 9.03
CA ILE A 72 -4.26 -13.77 10.07
C ILE A 72 -2.91 -14.16 9.46
N ILE A 73 -2.83 -15.35 8.87
CA ILE A 73 -1.55 -15.86 8.36
C ILE A 73 -1.04 -15.01 7.18
N ARG A 74 -1.90 -14.53 6.28
CA ARG A 74 -1.48 -13.58 5.22
C ARG A 74 -0.93 -12.28 5.82
N THR A 75 -1.53 -11.79 6.90
CA THR A 75 -1.08 -10.56 7.57
C THR A 75 0.27 -10.79 8.24
N GLU A 76 0.46 -11.91 8.94
CA GLU A 76 1.74 -12.30 9.55
C GLU A 76 2.85 -12.41 8.50
N LYS A 77 2.60 -13.10 7.39
CA LYS A 77 3.58 -13.24 6.30
C LYS A 77 3.89 -11.94 5.59
N ARG A 78 2.96 -10.98 5.53
CA ARG A 78 3.25 -9.64 5.02
C ARG A 78 4.09 -8.83 6.00
N LYS A 79 3.85 -8.95 7.31
CA LYS A 79 4.70 -8.32 8.35
C LYS A 79 6.13 -8.86 8.31
N GLU A 80 6.29 -10.18 8.24
CA GLU A 80 7.60 -10.83 8.09
C GLU A 80 8.33 -10.33 6.83
N ARG A 81 7.60 -10.15 5.72
CA ARG A 81 8.18 -9.58 4.49
C ARG A 81 8.56 -8.11 4.65
N GLU A 82 7.72 -7.31 5.30
CA GLU A 82 7.98 -5.89 5.59
C GLU A 82 9.24 -5.72 6.44
N GLU A 83 9.40 -6.53 7.49
CA GLU A 83 10.60 -6.55 8.34
C GLU A 83 11.86 -6.89 7.54
N ASN A 84 11.80 -7.91 6.68
CA ASN A 84 12.92 -8.28 5.81
C ASN A 84 13.28 -7.16 4.82
N ILE A 85 12.28 -6.51 4.21
CA ILE A 85 12.50 -5.35 3.33
C ILE A 85 13.16 -4.21 4.10
N LYS A 86 12.70 -3.96 5.32
CA LYS A 86 13.25 -2.89 6.17
C LYS A 86 14.70 -3.16 6.54
N ILE A 87 15.06 -4.40 6.90
CA ILE A 87 16.44 -4.80 7.18
C ILE A 87 17.33 -4.63 5.94
N ASP A 88 16.88 -5.14 4.79
CA ASP A 88 17.62 -5.01 3.52
C ASP A 88 17.83 -3.53 3.13
N PHE A 89 16.80 -2.71 3.32
CA PHE A 89 16.86 -1.27 3.13
C PHE A 89 17.91 -0.61 4.05
N GLN A 90 17.89 -0.90 5.36
CA GLN A 90 18.85 -0.31 6.32
C GLN A 90 20.30 -0.63 5.97
N ASN A 91 20.55 -1.82 5.41
CA ASN A 91 21.90 -2.23 5.01
C ASN A 91 22.41 -1.50 3.76
N LYS A 92 21.51 -0.90 2.98
CA LYS A 92 21.83 -0.25 1.69
C LYS A 92 21.71 1.27 1.73
N VAL A 93 20.93 1.81 2.66
CA VAL A 93 20.62 3.23 2.71
C VAL A 93 21.87 4.05 3.07
N PRO A 94 22.25 5.05 2.26
CA PRO A 94 23.39 5.91 2.54
C PRO A 94 23.09 6.89 3.69
N ASP A 95 24.11 7.63 4.10
CA ASP A 95 24.00 8.64 5.16
C ASP A 95 23.18 9.87 4.75
N VAL A 96 22.93 10.05 3.45
CA VAL A 96 22.18 11.18 2.90
C VAL A 96 21.08 10.69 1.98
N VAL A 97 19.84 11.08 2.28
CA VAL A 97 18.66 10.74 1.47
C VAL A 97 17.77 11.95 1.20
N ILE A 98 17.03 11.87 0.09
CA ILE A 98 16.01 12.85 -0.31
C ILE A 98 14.64 12.25 -0.11
N LEU A 99 13.77 12.94 0.61
CA LEU A 99 12.37 12.57 0.80
C LEU A 99 11.49 13.30 -0.22
N HIS A 100 10.62 12.58 -0.89
CA HIS A 100 9.65 13.10 -1.84
C HIS A 100 8.24 12.72 -1.43
N SER A 101 7.29 13.62 -1.70
CA SER A 101 5.88 13.34 -1.44
C SER A 101 4.94 14.14 -2.33
N ASP A 102 3.87 13.47 -2.78
CA ASP A 102 2.78 14.05 -3.57
C ASP A 102 1.44 13.52 -3.07
N GLY A 103 0.74 14.32 -2.27
CA GLY A 103 -0.56 13.95 -1.70
C GLY A 103 -1.61 13.73 -2.77
N LYS A 104 -2.36 12.62 -2.67
CA LYS A 104 -3.42 12.30 -3.62
C LYS A 104 -4.69 11.78 -2.94
N PRO A 105 -5.87 12.26 -3.33
CA PRO A 105 -7.13 11.69 -2.87
C PRO A 105 -7.39 10.35 -3.57
N LEU A 106 -7.54 9.28 -2.79
CA LEU A 106 -7.91 7.94 -3.27
C LEU A 106 -9.32 7.57 -2.80
N PRO A 107 -10.01 6.64 -3.48
CA PRO A 107 -11.29 6.12 -3.01
C PRO A 107 -11.15 5.57 -1.59
N ALA A 108 -12.02 5.99 -0.67
CA ALA A 108 -11.92 5.51 0.70
C ALA A 108 -12.51 4.11 0.82
N LEU A 109 -11.90 3.30 1.70
CA LEU A 109 -12.42 1.98 2.06
C LEU A 109 -13.66 2.03 2.98
N SER A 110 -14.04 3.23 3.44
CA SER A 110 -15.18 3.42 4.35
C SER A 110 -16.43 3.84 3.60
N ALA A 111 -17.57 3.22 3.89
CA ALA A 111 -18.87 3.63 3.34
C ALA A 111 -19.26 5.09 3.67
N ARG A 112 -18.64 5.71 4.68
CA ARG A 112 -18.96 7.09 5.12
C ARG A 112 -18.25 8.19 4.31
N LYS A 113 -17.16 7.87 3.61
CA LYS A 113 -16.38 8.85 2.84
C LYS A 113 -16.17 8.30 1.43
N SER A 114 -16.37 9.11 0.40
CA SER A 114 -16.10 8.69 -0.98
C SER A 114 -14.60 8.70 -1.30
N LYS A 115 -13.83 9.60 -0.67
CA LYS A 115 -12.40 9.75 -0.86
C LYS A 115 -11.66 9.98 0.47
N GLU A 116 -10.41 9.60 0.49
CA GLU A 116 -9.47 9.85 1.58
C GLU A 116 -8.13 10.29 1.03
N GLU A 117 -7.50 11.23 1.73
CA GLU A 117 -6.20 11.73 1.36
C GLU A 117 -5.13 10.70 1.75
N ARG A 118 -4.22 10.42 0.81
CA ARG A 118 -3.10 9.51 0.98
C ARG A 118 -1.83 10.25 0.60
N LEU A 119 -0.84 10.18 1.47
CA LEU A 119 0.44 10.87 1.29
C LEU A 119 1.52 9.82 1.00
N PRO A 120 1.82 9.50 -0.26
CA PRO A 120 2.95 8.65 -0.59
C PRO A 120 4.25 9.34 -0.19
N ILE A 121 5.07 8.64 0.60
CA ILE A 121 6.38 9.08 1.04
C ILE A 121 7.39 8.19 0.34
N ILE A 122 8.24 8.81 -0.47
CA ILE A 122 9.22 8.15 -1.34
C ILE A 122 10.61 8.66 -0.96
N ILE A 123 11.58 7.77 -0.90
CA ILE A 123 12.98 8.12 -0.72
C ILE A 123 13.70 7.95 -2.05
N SER A 124 14.60 8.88 -2.34
CA SER A 124 15.55 8.80 -3.44
C SER A 124 16.98 8.87 -2.90
N TYR A 125 17.80 7.88 -3.25
CA TYR A 125 19.25 7.88 -3.01
C TYR A 125 20.02 7.17 -4.15
N GLY A 126 19.45 7.23 -5.36
CA GLY A 126 19.79 6.41 -6.51
C GLY A 126 18.48 5.84 -7.09
N PRO A 127 18.06 4.62 -6.70
CA PRO A 127 16.71 4.14 -6.96
C PRO A 127 15.67 4.94 -6.15
N LYS A 128 14.41 4.91 -6.61
CA LYS A 128 13.26 5.47 -5.88
C LYS A 128 12.55 4.35 -5.14
N GLU A 129 12.37 4.50 -3.83
CA GLU A 129 11.73 3.51 -2.98
C GLU A 129 10.59 4.14 -2.18
N GLN A 130 9.39 3.55 -2.25
CA GLN A 130 8.24 4.00 -1.49
C GLN A 130 8.26 3.35 -0.10
N ILE A 131 8.35 4.17 0.94
CA ILE A 131 8.48 3.69 2.32
C ILE A 131 7.16 3.74 3.10
N ALA A 132 6.24 4.64 2.73
CA ALA A 132 4.97 4.75 3.41
C ALA A 132 3.90 5.40 2.51
N VAL A 133 2.63 5.08 2.77
CA VAL A 133 1.48 5.80 2.19
C VAL A 133 0.44 6.08 3.28
N PRO A 134 0.79 6.91 4.29
CA PRO A 134 -0.11 7.24 5.38
C PRO A 134 -1.44 7.82 4.89
N ARG A 135 -2.50 7.44 5.60
CA ARG A 135 -3.78 8.12 5.56
C ARG A 135 -3.67 9.45 6.29
N LEU A 136 -4.12 10.52 5.66
CA LEU A 136 -4.28 11.80 6.35
C LEU A 136 -5.76 12.02 6.70
N ASN A 137 -6.02 12.51 7.91
CA ASN A 137 -7.38 12.88 8.31
C ASN A 137 -7.86 14.15 7.59
N ASN A 138 -6.93 15.06 7.31
CA ASN A 138 -7.09 16.30 6.56
C ASN A 138 -5.77 16.63 5.82
N SER A 139 -5.80 17.57 4.88
CA SER A 139 -4.62 17.96 4.09
C SER A 139 -3.78 19.08 4.74
N THR A 140 -3.87 19.24 6.07
CA THR A 140 -3.12 20.31 6.77
C THR A 140 -1.62 20.00 6.81
N GLY A 141 -0.79 21.04 6.82
CA GLY A 141 0.67 20.89 6.94
C GLY A 141 1.09 20.15 8.22
N GLN A 142 0.35 20.30 9.33
CA GLN A 142 0.64 19.59 10.60
C GLN A 142 0.44 18.07 10.48
N GLU A 143 -0.67 17.62 9.90
CA GLU A 143 -0.93 16.19 9.70
C GLU A 143 0.12 15.58 8.75
N GLN A 144 0.47 16.30 7.68
CA GLN A 144 1.55 15.89 6.77
C GLN A 144 2.89 15.79 7.49
N THR A 145 3.23 16.78 8.32
CA THR A 145 4.44 16.81 9.15
C THR A 145 4.52 15.59 10.06
N GLN A 146 3.44 15.30 10.81
CA GLN A 146 3.41 14.13 11.70
C GLN A 146 3.58 12.83 10.93
N ALA A 147 2.95 12.72 9.75
CA ALA A 147 3.10 11.57 8.87
C ALA A 147 4.54 11.38 8.38
N PHE A 148 5.24 12.46 8.00
CA PHE A 148 6.66 12.41 7.66
C PHE A 148 7.53 11.99 8.83
N TRP A 149 7.35 12.62 10.00
CA TRP A 149 8.16 12.33 11.18
C TRP A 149 8.03 10.86 11.59
N LYS A 150 6.79 10.36 11.60
CA LYS A 150 6.51 8.95 11.88
C LYS A 150 7.23 8.04 10.88
N ALA A 151 7.17 8.33 9.58
CA ALA A 151 7.86 7.54 8.58
C ALA A 151 9.38 7.59 8.73
N ILE A 152 9.96 8.75 9.07
CA ILE A 152 11.40 8.92 9.31
C ILE A 152 11.86 8.06 10.50
N LEU A 153 11.13 8.11 11.61
CA LEU A 153 11.42 7.30 12.78
C LEU A 153 11.22 5.81 12.51
N ASP A 154 10.09 5.44 11.90
CA ASP A 154 9.76 4.07 11.56
C ASP A 154 10.88 3.48 10.68
N TRP A 155 11.42 4.24 9.72
CA TRP A 155 12.49 3.78 8.84
C TRP A 155 13.90 4.14 9.31
N ASN A 156 14.10 4.57 10.57
CA ASN A 156 15.42 4.90 11.13
C ASN A 156 16.26 5.85 10.23
N LEU A 157 15.63 6.91 9.74
CA LEU A 157 16.24 7.90 8.85
C LEU A 157 16.58 9.21 9.57
N GLU A 158 16.50 9.22 10.89
CA GLU A 158 16.84 10.41 11.69
C GLU A 158 18.28 10.83 11.40
N GLY A 159 18.46 12.13 11.11
CA GLY A 159 19.76 12.68 10.73
C GLY A 159 20.24 12.34 9.30
N LYS A 160 19.59 11.40 8.59
CA LYS A 160 19.93 11.03 7.20
C LYS A 160 19.17 11.84 6.15
N VAL A 161 17.96 12.31 6.48
CA VAL A 161 17.14 13.12 5.57
C VAL A 161 17.70 14.54 5.50
N GLN A 162 18.22 14.94 4.34
CA GLN A 162 18.73 16.31 4.13
C GLN A 162 17.76 17.19 3.36
N ILE A 163 16.98 16.61 2.45
CA ILE A 163 16.10 17.35 1.53
C ILE A 163 14.70 16.75 1.60
N LEU A 164 13.70 17.62 1.71
CA LEU A 164 12.28 17.30 1.59
C LEU A 164 11.70 18.01 0.36
N CYS A 165 11.15 17.24 -0.57
CA CYS A 165 10.54 17.71 -1.81
C CYS A 165 9.04 17.39 -1.80
N CYS A 166 8.20 18.43 -1.71
CA CYS A 166 6.74 18.32 -1.68
C CYS A 166 6.09 19.30 -2.66
N ASP A 167 4.96 18.91 -3.27
CA ASP A 167 4.20 19.75 -4.21
C ASP A 167 3.32 20.81 -3.52
N THR A 168 3.01 20.65 -2.22
CA THR A 168 2.03 21.48 -1.52
C THR A 168 2.59 22.80 -0.97
N THR A 169 1.92 23.91 -1.33
CA THR A 169 2.13 25.28 -0.81
C THR A 169 1.84 25.43 0.70
N ALA A 170 1.39 24.37 1.38
CA ALA A 170 0.95 24.41 2.78
C ALA A 170 2.08 24.13 3.79
N LEU A 171 3.29 23.81 3.33
CA LEU A 171 4.46 23.50 4.17
C LEU A 171 5.44 24.68 4.28
N ASN A 172 4.97 25.92 4.14
CA ASN A 172 5.83 27.13 4.05
C ASN A 172 6.77 27.37 5.25
N THR A 173 6.72 26.56 6.31
CA THR A 173 7.77 26.49 7.33
C THR A 173 7.46 25.32 8.27
N VAL A 174 8.02 24.14 8.02
CA VAL A 174 7.96 23.05 8.99
C VAL A 174 9.30 22.90 9.68
N ARG A 175 9.41 23.50 10.86
CA ARG A 175 10.42 23.13 11.86
C ARG A 175 10.00 21.78 12.46
N PHE A 176 10.80 20.75 12.25
CA PHE A 176 10.66 19.50 12.98
C PHE A 176 11.54 19.59 14.22
N ASN A 177 10.94 19.62 15.42
CA ASN A 177 11.65 19.46 16.70
C ASN A 177 12.93 20.32 16.89
N GLY A 178 12.97 21.52 16.29
CA GLY A 178 14.13 22.42 16.33
C GLY A 178 15.18 22.18 15.22
N THR A 179 15.11 21.06 14.50
CA THR A 179 15.95 20.78 13.32
C THR A 179 15.38 21.47 12.09
N PHE A 180 16.20 22.33 11.48
CA PHE A 180 15.91 22.91 10.17
C PHE A 180 16.26 21.85 9.13
N TYR A 181 15.28 21.18 8.54
CA TYR A 181 15.53 20.56 7.25
C TYR A 181 15.81 21.72 6.30
N ARG A 182 16.97 21.70 5.63
CA ARG A 182 17.22 22.67 4.56
C ARG A 182 16.12 22.42 3.54
N GLU A 183 15.20 23.38 3.45
CA GLU A 183 14.39 23.54 2.26
C GLU A 183 15.38 23.70 1.10
N MET A 184 15.63 22.60 0.41
CA MET A 184 15.77 22.71 -1.01
C MET A 184 14.36 22.55 -1.54
N LEU A 185 13.68 23.70 -1.65
CA LEU A 185 12.83 23.99 -2.79
C LEU A 185 13.68 23.77 -4.06
N PHE A 186 14.02 22.52 -4.39
CA PHE A 186 14.16 22.19 -5.80
C PHE A 186 12.75 22.43 -6.35
N PRO A 187 12.65 23.36 -7.31
CA PRO A 187 11.58 24.33 -7.40
C PRO A 187 10.25 23.60 -7.48
N ALA A 188 9.47 23.55 -6.39
CA ALA A 188 8.18 22.85 -6.26
C ALA A 188 7.94 21.84 -7.39
N GLY A 189 8.64 20.69 -7.30
CA GLY A 189 8.70 19.63 -8.31
C GLY A 189 8.47 20.14 -9.73
N CYS A 190 9.43 20.85 -10.35
CA CYS A 190 9.40 21.53 -11.67
C CYS A 190 8.08 21.47 -12.43
N HIS A 191 7.60 20.28 -12.76
CA HIS A 191 6.24 20.01 -13.24
C HIS A 191 5.12 20.84 -12.57
N HIS A 192 5.06 21.01 -11.24
CA HIS A 192 4.00 21.80 -10.60
C HIS A 192 4.15 23.29 -10.91
N VAL A 193 5.36 23.87 -10.77
CA VAL A 193 5.64 25.27 -11.15
C VAL A 193 5.37 25.49 -12.63
N HIS A 194 5.88 24.63 -13.50
CA HIS A 194 5.65 24.71 -14.94
C HIS A 194 4.16 24.58 -15.24
N LYS A 195 3.41 23.70 -14.57
CA LYS A 195 1.96 23.58 -14.71
C LYS A 195 1.24 24.85 -14.27
N LEU A 196 1.64 25.48 -13.16
CA LEU A 196 1.06 26.74 -12.70
C LEU A 196 1.37 27.89 -13.67
N VAL A 197 2.61 28.03 -14.10
CA VAL A 197 3.05 29.04 -15.08
C VAL A 197 2.33 28.83 -16.41
N LEU A 198 2.29 27.59 -16.92
CA LEU A 198 1.57 27.25 -18.14
C LEU A 198 0.07 27.52 -18.00
N LYS A 199 -0.54 27.16 -16.86
CA LYS A 199 -1.96 27.46 -16.58
C LYS A 199 -2.22 28.96 -16.57
N ALA A 200 -1.35 29.74 -15.94
CA ALA A 200 -1.46 31.20 -15.88
C ALA A 200 -1.26 31.83 -17.26
N ALA A 201 -0.20 31.45 -17.98
CA ALA A 201 0.06 31.90 -19.34
C ALA A 201 -1.09 31.56 -20.29
N PHE A 202 -1.64 30.34 -20.17
CA PHE A 202 -2.80 29.90 -20.94
C PHE A 202 -4.04 30.72 -20.61
N ALA A 203 -4.33 30.96 -19.33
CA ALA A 203 -5.47 31.78 -18.90
C ALA A 203 -5.36 33.24 -19.39
N VAL A 204 -4.15 33.80 -19.42
CA VAL A 204 -3.91 35.17 -19.90
C VAL A 204 -3.98 35.27 -21.43
N LYS A 205 -3.41 34.29 -22.14
CA LYS A 205 -3.27 34.35 -23.61
C LYS A 205 -4.47 33.77 -24.35
N ILE A 206 -5.19 32.82 -23.75
CA ILE A 206 -6.35 32.17 -24.37
C ILE A 206 -7.61 32.64 -23.64
N LYS A 207 -8.28 33.64 -24.23
CA LYS A 207 -9.46 34.31 -23.67
C LYS A 207 -10.68 33.39 -23.45
N GLN A 208 -10.69 32.19 -24.04
CA GLN A 208 -11.72 31.18 -23.85
C GLN A 208 -11.13 29.94 -23.16
N VAL A 209 -11.02 30.00 -21.84
CA VAL A 209 -10.70 28.80 -21.04
C VAL A 209 -11.97 27.98 -20.92
N THR A 210 -12.18 27.04 -21.82
CA THR A 210 -13.23 26.03 -21.63
C THR A 210 -12.82 25.13 -20.47
N THR A 211 -13.70 24.91 -19.49
CA THR A 211 -13.51 23.96 -18.38
C THR A 211 -13.54 22.49 -18.82
N SER A 212 -13.76 22.23 -20.11
CA SER A 212 -13.74 20.89 -20.69
C SER A 212 -12.35 20.27 -20.62
N PRO A 213 -12.21 18.99 -20.21
CA PRO A 213 -10.93 18.27 -20.24
C PRO A 213 -10.41 18.06 -21.67
N ASP A 214 -11.25 18.26 -22.69
CA ASP A 214 -10.95 18.02 -24.10
C ASP A 214 -10.83 19.32 -24.89
N ILE A 215 -9.79 20.10 -24.61
CA ILE A 215 -9.50 21.31 -25.38
C ILE A 215 -8.89 20.91 -26.73
N PRO A 216 -9.51 21.27 -27.88
CA PRO A 216 -9.03 20.88 -29.20
C PRO A 216 -7.58 21.27 -29.48
N LEU A 217 -7.13 22.39 -28.91
CA LEU A 217 -5.75 22.87 -28.99
C LEU A 217 -4.76 21.86 -28.39
N PHE A 218 -5.04 21.33 -27.19
CA PHE A 218 -4.18 20.33 -26.55
C PHE A 218 -4.25 18.97 -27.25
N LYS A 219 -5.42 18.58 -27.78
CA LYS A 219 -5.52 17.37 -28.63
C LYS A 219 -4.66 17.50 -29.89
N LYS A 220 -4.70 18.65 -30.57
CA LYS A 220 -3.89 18.90 -31.77
C LYS A 220 -2.40 18.90 -31.45
N LEU A 221 -1.98 19.53 -30.33
CA LEU A 221 -0.60 19.49 -29.86
C LEU A 221 -0.15 18.06 -29.53
N LYS A 222 -0.95 17.31 -28.76
CA LYS A 222 -0.66 15.91 -28.39
C LYS A 222 -0.49 15.03 -29.62
N ASN A 223 -1.40 15.14 -30.58
CA ASN A 223 -1.35 14.34 -31.81
C ASN A 223 -0.16 14.70 -32.71
N ASN A 224 0.32 15.94 -32.64
CA ASN A 224 1.47 16.39 -33.44
C ASN A 224 2.79 16.33 -32.67
N TRP A 225 2.81 15.82 -31.44
CA TRP A 225 3.97 15.86 -30.55
C TRP A 225 5.19 15.17 -31.16
N GLU A 226 4.99 14.04 -31.83
CA GLU A 226 6.05 13.25 -32.47
C GLU A 226 6.69 13.96 -33.68
N ASN A 227 6.03 14.98 -34.24
CA ASN A 227 6.52 15.74 -35.40
C ASN A 227 7.17 17.07 -35.02
N ILE A 228 7.29 17.35 -33.72
CA ILE A 228 7.91 18.59 -33.24
C ILE A 228 9.44 18.41 -33.32
N ASP A 229 10.07 19.29 -34.08
CA ASP A 229 11.53 19.34 -34.19
C ASP A 229 12.16 19.82 -32.87
N LEU A 230 12.69 18.86 -32.11
CA LEU A 230 13.29 19.10 -30.80
C LEU A 230 14.58 19.93 -30.88
N THR A 231 15.21 20.02 -32.05
CA THR A 231 16.45 20.80 -32.23
C THR A 231 16.21 22.32 -32.18
N LYS A 232 14.94 22.74 -32.30
CA LYS A 232 14.53 24.15 -32.29
C LYS A 232 14.02 24.66 -30.94
N ILE A 233 14.05 23.82 -29.89
CA ILE A 233 13.49 24.13 -28.56
C ILE A 233 14.61 24.33 -27.51
N GLN A 234 15.77 24.84 -27.92
CA GLN A 234 16.82 25.27 -26.99
C GLN A 234 16.56 26.64 -26.39
#